data_AF-A0A1Q9VS70-F1
#
_entry.id   AF-A0A1Q9VS70-F1
#
_cell.length_a   1.000
_cell.length_b   1.000
_cell.length_c   1.000
_cell.angle_alpha   90.00
_cell.angle_beta   90.00
_cell.angle_gamma   90.00
#
_symmetry.space_group_name_H-M   'P 1'
#
loop_
_entity.id
_entity.type
_entity.pdbx_description
1 polymer ?
#
loop_
_entity_poly.entity_id
_entity_poly.type
_entity_poly.pdbx_seq_one_letter_code
_entity_poly.pdbx_strand_id
1 'polypeptide(L)'
;MTTADTSFQAVARTTAAELEKLRTLPAVPLTIVATVAFTVVFTAALGGPSEEPPLLQIIPFMQVGVILLGILPTAHEYAGSQFRTTLTAEPHRGHLLLGKTLADSIVVTLAVILAVGGGVLTAVMSGSASSSTPGDDASRLLGAAVYLVLIGVFSHLVTVTVRYMVPALVGLLAVVVVFPPMIAAVTEHARWLPGEAGGVLYRLQADAVLGPVAGGLVLLGWILVAGLVAAVVMHRRDG
;
A
#
# COMPACT_ATOMS: atom_id res chain seq x y z
N MET A 1 9.37 23.15 -27.80
CA MET A 1 9.47 22.04 -26.83
C MET A 1 9.57 22.68 -25.46
N THR A 2 8.52 22.58 -24.65
CA THR A 2 8.37 23.40 -23.43
C THR A 2 9.01 22.68 -22.24
N THR A 3 9.43 23.42 -21.20
CA THR A 3 10.06 22.84 -19.99
C THR A 3 9.20 21.77 -19.31
N ALA A 4 7.87 21.84 -19.45
CA ALA A 4 6.94 20.82 -19.00
C ALA A 4 7.16 19.46 -19.69
N ASP A 5 7.40 19.44 -21.01
CA ASP A 5 7.67 18.21 -21.77
C ASP A 5 8.92 17.48 -21.25
N THR A 6 9.95 18.25 -20.88
CA THR A 6 11.21 17.67 -20.37
C THR A 6 11.05 17.07 -18.97
N SER A 7 10.21 17.67 -18.12
CA SER A 7 9.95 17.16 -16.76
C SER A 7 9.14 15.87 -16.78
N PHE A 8 8.10 15.80 -17.60
CA PHE A 8 7.27 14.61 -17.77
C PHE A 8 8.09 13.45 -18.33
N GLN A 9 8.91 13.70 -19.35
CA GLN A 9 9.81 12.69 -19.92
C GLN A 9 10.85 12.18 -18.92
N ALA A 10 11.36 13.05 -18.04
CA ALA A 10 12.28 12.64 -16.99
C ALA A 10 11.60 11.67 -16.01
N VAL A 11 10.45 12.06 -15.45
CA VAL A 11 9.68 11.19 -14.53
C VAL A 11 9.33 9.86 -15.19
N ALA A 12 8.84 9.87 -16.44
CA ALA A 12 8.48 8.65 -17.16
C ALA A 12 9.67 7.70 -17.35
N ARG A 13 10.86 8.22 -17.67
CA ARG A 13 12.08 7.42 -17.81
C ARG A 13 12.52 6.84 -16.47
N THR A 14 12.47 7.62 -15.40
CA THR A 14 12.77 7.15 -14.04
C THR A 14 11.81 6.04 -13.63
N THR A 15 10.50 6.21 -13.85
CA THR A 15 9.49 5.18 -13.56
C THR A 15 9.77 3.89 -14.31
N ALA A 16 10.10 3.97 -15.61
CA ALA A 16 10.41 2.80 -16.42
C ALA A 16 11.67 2.06 -15.92
N ALA A 17 12.71 2.81 -15.55
CA ALA A 17 13.93 2.25 -14.99
C ALA A 17 13.68 1.54 -13.64
N GLU A 18 12.91 2.16 -12.75
CA GLU A 18 12.55 1.55 -11.47
C GLU A 18 11.65 0.32 -11.64
N LEU A 19 10.73 0.29 -12.61
CA LEU A 19 9.93 -0.91 -12.90
C LEU A 19 10.78 -2.12 -13.31
N GLU A 20 11.77 -1.92 -14.17
CA GLU A 20 12.66 -3.02 -14.61
C GLU A 20 13.52 -3.54 -13.44
N LYS A 21 13.94 -2.65 -12.55
CA LYS A 21 14.61 -3.02 -11.30
C LYS A 21 13.70 -3.84 -10.38
N LEU A 22 12.45 -3.42 -10.19
CA LEU A 22 11.49 -4.15 -9.36
C LEU A 22 11.16 -5.53 -9.92
N ARG A 23 11.14 -5.65 -11.25
CA ARG A 23 10.95 -6.93 -11.94
C ARG A 23 12.11 -7.90 -11.70
N THR A 24 13.34 -7.41 -11.59
CA THR A 24 14.55 -8.24 -11.41
C THR A 24 14.85 -8.57 -9.95
N LEU A 25 14.22 -7.89 -9.00
CA LEU A 25 14.32 -8.18 -7.56
C LEU A 25 13.48 -9.42 -7.21
N PRO A 26 14.06 -10.59 -6.86
CA PRO A 26 13.30 -11.82 -6.64
C PRO A 26 12.34 -11.74 -5.43
N ALA A 27 12.62 -10.86 -4.48
CA ALA A 27 11.76 -10.63 -3.32
C ALA A 27 10.39 -10.02 -3.71
N VAL A 28 10.33 -9.21 -4.77
CA VAL A 28 9.08 -8.58 -5.22
C VAL A 28 8.07 -9.61 -5.73
N PRO A 29 8.34 -10.43 -6.76
CA PRO A 29 7.39 -11.43 -7.23
C PRO A 29 7.11 -12.48 -6.16
N LEU A 30 8.08 -12.85 -5.30
CA LEU A 30 7.83 -13.76 -4.18
C LEU A 30 6.78 -13.19 -3.21
N THR A 31 6.88 -11.91 -2.89
CA THR A 31 5.92 -11.25 -1.98
C THR A 31 4.56 -11.09 -2.64
N ILE A 32 4.49 -10.80 -3.94
CA ILE A 32 3.23 -10.77 -4.69
C ILE A 32 2.58 -12.16 -4.64
N VAL A 33 3.32 -13.21 -5.00
CA VAL A 33 2.82 -14.60 -4.99
C VAL A 33 2.38 -15.00 -3.58
N ALA A 34 3.16 -14.70 -2.55
CA ALA A 34 2.80 -15.00 -1.16
C ALA A 34 1.52 -14.27 -0.73
N THR A 35 1.35 -13.00 -1.10
CA THR A 35 0.16 -12.21 -0.78
C THR A 35 -1.08 -12.75 -1.51
N VAL A 36 -0.94 -13.08 -2.80
CA VAL A 36 -2.03 -13.68 -3.59
C VAL A 36 -2.40 -15.07 -3.05
N ALA A 37 -1.40 -15.91 -2.77
CA ALA A 37 -1.61 -17.25 -2.22
C ALA A 37 -2.28 -17.19 -0.85
N PHE A 38 -1.83 -16.30 0.04
CA PHE A 38 -2.48 -16.03 1.31
C PHE A 38 -3.95 -15.63 1.10
N THR A 39 -4.20 -14.70 0.19
CA THR A 39 -5.56 -14.21 -0.10
C THR A 39 -6.48 -15.33 -0.57
N VAL A 40 -6.03 -16.12 -1.55
CA VAL A 40 -6.80 -17.25 -2.11
C VAL A 40 -7.06 -18.31 -1.04
N VAL A 41 -6.01 -18.75 -0.33
CA VAL A 41 -6.13 -19.81 0.68
C VAL A 41 -7.06 -19.40 1.82
N PHE A 42 -6.92 -18.18 2.35
CA PHE A 42 -7.75 -17.73 3.46
C PHE A 42 -9.19 -17.40 3.02
N THR A 43 -9.38 -16.87 1.82
CA THR A 43 -10.74 -16.69 1.27
C THR A 43 -11.46 -18.02 1.14
N ALA A 44 -10.78 -19.06 0.63
CA ALA A 44 -11.34 -20.40 0.54
C ALA A 44 -11.62 -21.00 1.93
N ALA A 45 -10.70 -20.83 2.87
CA ALA A 45 -10.80 -21.40 4.21
C ALA A 45 -11.94 -20.78 5.04
N LEU A 46 -12.23 -19.49 4.82
CA LEU A 46 -13.33 -18.78 5.47
C LEU A 46 -14.65 -18.86 4.66
N GLY A 47 -14.66 -19.62 3.56
CA GLY A 47 -15.85 -19.85 2.76
C GLY A 47 -16.95 -20.54 3.55
N GLY A 48 -18.07 -19.86 3.73
CA GLY A 48 -19.20 -20.35 4.52
C GLY A 48 -20.27 -19.28 4.74
N PRO A 49 -21.43 -19.65 5.31
CA PRO A 49 -22.53 -18.73 5.56
C PRO A 49 -22.09 -17.65 6.56
N SER A 50 -21.90 -16.43 6.05
CA SER A 50 -21.49 -15.26 6.80
C SER A 50 -22.19 -14.01 6.26
N GLU A 51 -22.38 -13.01 7.11
CA GLU A 51 -22.96 -11.72 6.70
C GLU A 51 -22.01 -10.94 5.79
N GLU A 52 -20.70 -11.09 6.02
CA GLU A 52 -19.66 -10.39 5.27
C GLU A 52 -18.91 -11.34 4.33
N PRO A 53 -18.66 -10.96 3.06
CA PRO A 53 -17.84 -11.75 2.14
C PRO A 53 -16.51 -12.20 2.75
N PRO A 54 -16.10 -13.48 2.59
CA PRO A 54 -14.85 -14.00 3.17
C PRO A 54 -13.60 -13.19 2.79
N LEU A 55 -13.57 -12.63 1.58
CA LEU A 55 -12.49 -11.77 1.11
C LEU A 55 -12.38 -10.45 1.90
N LEU A 56 -13.52 -9.85 2.29
CA LEU A 56 -13.51 -8.59 3.05
C LEU A 56 -13.03 -8.79 4.49
N GLN A 57 -13.31 -9.96 5.07
CA GLN A 57 -12.85 -10.33 6.42
C GLN A 57 -11.32 -10.41 6.52
N ILE A 58 -10.63 -10.71 5.41
CA ILE A 58 -9.17 -10.92 5.41
C ILE A 58 -8.35 -9.69 5.04
N ILE A 59 -8.99 -8.57 4.65
CA ILE A 59 -8.31 -7.32 4.29
C ILE A 59 -7.34 -6.81 5.37
N PRO A 60 -7.68 -6.85 6.69
CA PRO A 60 -6.74 -6.47 7.76
C PRO A 60 -5.46 -7.31 7.82
N PHE A 61 -5.45 -8.50 7.21
CA PHE A 61 -4.26 -9.34 7.11
C PHE A 61 -3.55 -9.15 5.77
N MET A 62 -4.31 -8.98 4.68
CA MET A 62 -3.76 -8.68 3.35
C MET A 62 -2.89 -7.41 3.35
N GLN A 63 -3.27 -6.40 4.13
CA GLN A 63 -2.49 -5.17 4.25
C GLN A 63 -1.04 -5.41 4.71
N VAL A 64 -0.75 -6.49 5.46
CA VAL A 64 0.61 -6.81 5.90
C VAL A 64 1.50 -7.16 4.72
N GLY A 65 0.99 -7.97 3.78
CA GLY A 65 1.70 -8.28 2.53
C GLY A 65 1.90 -7.03 1.67
N VAL A 66 0.92 -6.13 1.64
CA VAL A 66 1.01 -4.87 0.89
C VAL A 66 1.97 -3.86 1.55
N ILE A 67 2.03 -3.80 2.88
CA ILE A 67 3.03 -3.04 3.63
C ILE A 67 4.43 -3.53 3.26
N LEU A 68 4.64 -4.85 3.26
CA LEU A 68 5.91 -5.46 2.84
C LEU A 68 6.26 -5.09 1.39
N LEU A 69 5.29 -5.13 0.48
CA LEU A 69 5.49 -4.74 -0.92
C LEU A 69 5.91 -3.28 -1.07
N GLY A 70 5.38 -2.34 -0.27
CA GLY A 70 5.82 -0.95 -0.29
C GLY A 70 7.20 -0.73 0.34
N ILE A 71 7.61 -1.58 1.29
CA ILE A 71 8.91 -1.48 1.97
C ILE A 71 10.04 -2.06 1.11
N LEU A 72 9.84 -3.25 0.54
CA LEU A 72 10.88 -4.05 -0.11
C LEU A 72 11.69 -3.32 -1.20
N PRO A 73 11.05 -2.61 -2.14
CA PRO A 73 11.71 -1.85 -3.21
C PRO A 73 12.79 -0.92 -2.70
N THR A 74 12.41 -0.13 -1.68
CA THR A 74 13.28 0.88 -1.09
C THR A 74 14.28 0.25 -0.15
N ALA A 75 13.89 -0.74 0.64
CA ALA A 75 14.77 -1.38 1.61
C ALA A 75 15.93 -2.17 0.97
N HIS A 76 15.70 -2.80 -0.19
CA HIS A 76 16.73 -3.57 -0.91
C HIS A 76 17.88 -2.69 -1.43
N GLU A 77 17.59 -1.43 -1.76
CA GLU A 77 18.61 -0.45 -2.16
C GLU A 77 19.59 -0.13 -1.03
N TYR A 78 19.14 -0.21 0.23
CA TYR A 78 19.95 0.12 1.39
C TYR A 78 20.61 -1.10 2.06
N ALA A 79 20.10 -2.32 1.81
CA ALA A 79 20.63 -3.56 2.36
C ALA A 79 21.81 -4.15 1.55
N GLY A 80 21.81 -3.99 0.22
CA GLY A 80 22.93 -4.36 -0.64
C GLY A 80 23.93 -3.21 -0.74
N SER A 81 25.23 -3.49 -0.58
CA SER A 81 26.29 -2.48 -0.62
C SER A 81 26.41 -1.74 -1.98
N GLN A 82 25.65 -0.68 -2.23
CA GLN A 82 25.88 0.21 -3.39
C GLN A 82 25.86 1.71 -3.04
N PHE A 83 26.41 2.07 -1.87
CA PHE A 83 26.60 3.46 -1.47
C PHE A 83 27.69 4.23 -2.25
N ARG A 84 28.22 3.72 -3.38
CA ARG A 84 29.37 4.36 -4.07
C ARG A 84 29.26 4.62 -5.57
N THR A 85 28.18 4.26 -6.27
CA THR A 85 28.15 4.46 -7.74
C THR A 85 26.96 5.21 -8.33
N THR A 86 25.97 5.64 -7.53
CA THR A 86 24.80 6.38 -8.07
C THR A 86 24.83 7.89 -7.81
N LEU A 87 25.75 8.40 -6.97
CA LEU A 87 25.73 9.80 -6.51
C LEU A 87 26.19 10.86 -7.53
N THR A 88 26.41 10.52 -8.81
CA THR A 88 27.00 11.47 -9.78
C THR A 88 26.11 11.86 -10.96
N ALA A 89 24.83 11.45 -11.06
CA ALA A 89 24.14 11.55 -12.35
C ALA A 89 22.66 12.01 -12.38
N GLU A 90 22.07 12.58 -11.33
CA GLU A 90 20.72 13.18 -11.49
C GLU A 90 20.52 14.52 -10.76
N PRO A 91 20.43 15.65 -11.51
CA PRO A 91 20.29 16.99 -10.93
C PRO A 91 18.89 17.34 -10.40
N HIS A 92 17.87 16.47 -10.53
CA HIS A 92 16.48 16.77 -10.14
C HIS A 92 15.88 15.74 -9.17
N ARG A 93 16.26 15.83 -7.90
CA ARG A 93 15.89 14.89 -6.81
C ARG A 93 14.38 14.71 -6.60
N GLY A 94 13.57 15.70 -6.98
CA GLY A 94 12.11 15.60 -6.92
C GLY A 94 11.52 14.64 -7.96
N HIS A 95 12.08 14.61 -9.18
CA HIS A 95 11.63 13.68 -10.23
C HIS A 95 11.98 12.24 -9.87
N LEU A 96 13.12 12.02 -9.21
CA LEU A 96 13.52 10.71 -8.70
C LEU A 96 12.49 10.13 -7.72
N LEU A 97 12.12 10.92 -6.69
CA LEU A 97 11.13 10.50 -5.70
C LEU A 97 9.77 10.19 -6.35
N LEU A 98 9.32 11.06 -7.26
CA LEU A 98 8.06 10.86 -7.98
C LEU A 98 8.10 9.61 -8.86
N GLY A 99 9.14 9.44 -9.67
CA GLY A 99 9.28 8.28 -10.55
C GLY A 99 9.32 6.96 -9.76
N LYS A 100 10.02 6.94 -8.64
CA LYS A 100 10.09 5.77 -7.76
C LYS A 100 8.76 5.47 -7.08
N THR A 101 8.09 6.50 -6.56
CA THR A 101 6.76 6.35 -5.95
C THR A 101 5.74 5.86 -6.97
N LEU A 102 5.82 6.34 -8.23
CA LEU A 102 4.96 5.86 -9.31
C LEU A 102 5.23 4.40 -9.66
N ALA A 103 6.50 4.00 -9.80
CA ALA A 103 6.85 2.61 -10.10
C ALA A 103 6.38 1.66 -8.99
N ASP A 104 6.60 2.02 -7.73
CA ASP A 104 6.11 1.28 -6.57
C ASP A 104 4.58 1.18 -6.55
N SER A 105 3.89 2.30 -6.78
CA SER A 105 2.42 2.33 -6.84
C SER A 105 1.85 1.43 -7.92
N ILE A 106 2.51 1.33 -9.09
CA ILE A 106 2.11 0.44 -10.19
C ILE A 106 2.24 -1.02 -9.75
N VAL A 107 3.37 -1.39 -9.14
CA VAL A 107 3.62 -2.76 -8.67
C VAL A 107 2.64 -3.15 -7.56
N VAL A 108 2.43 -2.27 -6.58
CA VAL A 108 1.44 -2.46 -5.52
C VAL A 108 0.04 -2.62 -6.10
N THR A 109 -0.35 -1.75 -7.04
CA THR A 109 -1.67 -1.81 -7.69
C THR A 109 -1.87 -3.13 -8.43
N LEU A 110 -0.87 -3.58 -9.19
CA LEU A 110 -0.92 -4.88 -9.87
C LEU A 110 -1.07 -6.03 -8.86
N ALA A 111 -0.29 -6.01 -7.77
CA ALA A 111 -0.36 -7.02 -6.73
C ALA A 111 -1.74 -7.06 -6.06
N VAL A 112 -2.33 -5.90 -5.76
CA VAL A 112 -3.68 -5.79 -5.19
C VAL A 112 -4.73 -6.30 -6.16
N ILE A 113 -4.65 -5.94 -7.46
CA ILE A 113 -5.56 -6.47 -8.49
C ILE A 113 -5.49 -8.00 -8.56
N LEU A 114 -4.28 -8.57 -8.56
CA LEU A 114 -4.11 -10.03 -8.58
C LEU A 114 -4.66 -10.68 -7.31
N ALA A 115 -4.40 -10.10 -6.14
CA ALA A 115 -4.84 -10.67 -4.86
C ALA A 115 -6.36 -10.59 -4.70
N VAL A 116 -6.95 -9.40 -4.89
CA VAL A 116 -8.40 -9.19 -4.83
C VAL A 116 -9.10 -9.98 -5.92
N GLY A 117 -8.60 -9.96 -7.15
CA GLY A 117 -9.17 -10.74 -8.27
C GLY A 117 -9.13 -12.26 -8.01
N GLY A 118 -8.02 -12.77 -7.47
CA GLY A 118 -7.89 -14.16 -7.04
C GLY A 118 -8.87 -14.53 -5.91
N GLY A 119 -9.02 -13.64 -4.92
CA GLY A 119 -10.00 -13.80 -3.84
C GLY A 119 -11.44 -13.82 -4.35
N VAL A 120 -11.82 -12.88 -5.23
CA VAL A 120 -13.15 -12.83 -5.84
C VAL A 120 -13.44 -14.11 -6.62
N LEU A 121 -12.49 -14.56 -7.45
CA LEU A 121 -12.62 -15.81 -8.20
C LEU A 121 -12.81 -17.01 -7.25
N THR A 122 -12.05 -17.05 -6.16
CA THR A 122 -12.15 -18.11 -5.14
C THR A 122 -13.51 -18.12 -4.44
N ALA A 123 -14.03 -16.95 -4.07
CA ALA A 123 -15.34 -16.81 -3.44
C ALA A 123 -16.47 -17.26 -4.39
N VAL A 124 -16.38 -16.89 -5.68
CA VAL A 124 -17.33 -17.31 -6.71
C VAL A 124 -17.29 -18.82 -6.93
N MET A 125 -16.09 -19.41 -7.08
CA MET A 125 -15.93 -20.85 -7.31
C MET A 125 -16.37 -21.71 -6.14
N SER A 126 -16.21 -21.22 -4.91
CA SER A 126 -16.64 -21.92 -3.69
C SER A 126 -18.14 -21.74 -3.38
N GLY A 127 -18.86 -20.90 -4.13
CA GLY A 127 -20.24 -20.56 -3.84
C GLY A 127 -20.41 -19.78 -2.52
N SER A 128 -19.35 -19.18 -2.01
CA SER A 128 -19.32 -18.46 -0.73
C SER A 128 -19.89 -17.03 -0.86
N ALA A 129 -20.97 -16.87 -1.61
CA ALA A 129 -21.66 -15.59 -1.74
C ALA A 129 -22.20 -15.18 -0.37
N SER A 130 -21.92 -13.95 0.02
CA SER A 130 -22.49 -13.31 1.20
C SER A 130 -24.01 -13.18 1.07
N SER A 131 -24.68 -13.01 2.21
CA SER A 131 -26.11 -12.70 2.27
C SER A 131 -26.44 -11.23 1.96
N SER A 132 -25.41 -10.39 1.76
CA SER A 132 -25.51 -8.97 1.44
C SER A 132 -25.93 -8.71 -0.02
N THR A 133 -26.41 -7.49 -0.27
CA THR A 133 -26.78 -7.05 -1.63
C THR A 133 -25.53 -7.05 -2.53
N PRO A 134 -25.56 -7.67 -3.72
CA PRO A 134 -24.38 -7.76 -4.60
C PRO A 134 -23.71 -6.42 -4.94
N GLY A 135 -24.48 -5.32 -4.99
CA GLY A 135 -23.96 -3.97 -5.25
C GLY A 135 -23.14 -3.40 -4.09
N ASP A 136 -23.51 -3.73 -2.85
CA ASP A 136 -22.82 -3.25 -1.65
C ASP A 136 -21.45 -3.91 -1.55
N ASP A 137 -21.38 -5.23 -1.80
CA ASP A 137 -20.11 -5.96 -1.78
C ASP A 137 -19.13 -5.48 -2.85
N ALA A 138 -19.62 -5.18 -4.05
CA ALA A 138 -18.77 -4.65 -5.12
C ALA A 138 -18.14 -3.29 -4.74
N SER A 139 -18.93 -2.39 -4.13
CA SER A 139 -18.44 -1.08 -3.69
C SER A 139 -17.40 -1.21 -2.56
N ARG A 140 -17.62 -2.14 -1.64
CA ARG A 140 -16.72 -2.42 -0.51
C ARG A 140 -15.44 -3.09 -0.97
N LEU A 141 -15.51 -4.02 -1.93
CA LEU A 141 -14.34 -4.62 -2.56
C LEU A 141 -13.49 -3.61 -3.31
N LEU A 142 -14.13 -2.67 -4.03
CA LEU A 142 -13.43 -1.54 -4.64
C LEU A 142 -12.76 -0.67 -3.57
N GLY A 143 -13.49 -0.35 -2.50
CA GLY A 143 -12.94 0.39 -1.36
C GLY A 143 -11.76 -0.32 -0.70
N ALA A 144 -11.79 -1.65 -0.60
CA ALA A 144 -10.70 -2.47 -0.07
C ALA A 144 -9.47 -2.42 -0.98
N ALA A 145 -9.67 -2.53 -2.31
CA ALA A 145 -8.59 -2.41 -3.28
C ALA A 145 -7.93 -1.02 -3.21
N VAL A 146 -8.73 0.04 -3.18
CA VAL A 146 -8.22 1.42 -3.03
C VAL A 146 -7.46 1.58 -1.71
N TYR A 147 -8.03 1.09 -0.60
CA TYR A 147 -7.38 1.11 0.71
C TYR A 147 -6.01 0.45 0.69
N LEU A 148 -5.92 -0.78 0.16
CA LEU A 148 -4.66 -1.53 0.11
C LEU A 148 -3.60 -0.80 -0.73
N VAL A 149 -3.98 -0.26 -1.89
CA VAL A 149 -3.05 0.52 -2.73
C VAL A 149 -2.53 1.74 -1.97
N LEU A 150 -3.40 2.49 -1.31
CA LEU A 150 -3.02 3.66 -0.52
C LEU A 150 -2.09 3.29 0.65
N ILE A 151 -2.34 2.17 1.34
CA ILE A 151 -1.45 1.66 2.39
C ILE A 151 -0.09 1.25 1.85
N GLY A 152 -0.02 0.63 0.66
CA GLY A 152 1.25 0.31 0.02
C GLY A 152 2.06 1.56 -0.30
N VAL A 153 1.43 2.57 -0.91
CA VAL A 153 2.07 3.86 -1.19
C VAL A 153 2.51 4.58 0.08
N PHE A 154 1.67 4.57 1.13
CA PHE A 154 2.03 5.12 2.44
C PHE A 154 3.27 4.42 3.01
N SER A 155 3.30 3.09 2.94
CA SER A 155 4.42 2.27 3.41
C SER A 155 5.71 2.57 2.66
N HIS A 156 5.62 2.79 1.35
CA HIS A 156 6.75 3.20 0.52
C HIS A 156 7.34 4.54 0.98
N LEU A 157 6.52 5.57 1.13
CA LEU A 157 6.98 6.92 1.51
C LEU A 157 7.59 6.96 2.92
N VAL A 158 7.00 6.21 3.86
CA VAL A 158 7.59 6.03 5.20
C VAL A 158 8.96 5.33 5.08
N THR A 159 9.07 4.30 4.24
CA THR A 159 10.34 3.57 4.05
C THR A 159 11.42 4.43 3.40
N VAL A 160 11.08 5.32 2.47
CA VAL A 160 12.02 6.29 1.88
C VAL A 160 12.63 7.18 2.96
N THR A 161 11.86 7.53 3.99
CA THR A 161 12.31 8.33 5.13
C THR A 161 13.21 7.52 6.07
N VAL A 162 12.80 6.30 6.40
CA VAL A 162 13.48 5.42 7.37
C VAL A 162 14.75 4.77 6.80
N ARG A 163 14.76 4.40 5.52
CA ARG A 163 15.88 3.77 4.77
C ARG A 163 16.34 2.41 5.27
N TYR A 164 15.60 1.75 6.16
CA TYR A 164 15.94 0.43 6.69
C TYR A 164 14.70 -0.48 6.75
N MET A 165 14.85 -1.73 6.35
CA MET A 165 13.75 -2.70 6.25
C MET A 165 13.05 -2.92 7.60
N VAL A 166 13.83 -3.32 8.61
CA VAL A 166 13.30 -3.76 9.91
C VAL A 166 12.56 -2.63 10.65
N PRO A 167 13.15 -1.45 10.89
CA PRO A 167 12.44 -0.39 11.60
C PRO A 167 11.28 0.20 10.78
N ALA A 168 11.34 0.20 9.44
CA ALA A 168 10.20 0.59 8.61
C ALA A 168 9.04 -0.39 8.79
N LEU A 169 9.30 -1.69 8.69
CA LEU A 169 8.30 -2.74 8.88
C LEU A 169 7.70 -2.69 10.29
N VAL A 170 8.53 -2.67 11.32
CA VAL A 170 8.08 -2.63 12.72
C VAL A 170 7.25 -1.38 12.99
N GLY A 171 7.70 -0.20 12.53
CA GLY A 171 6.97 1.04 12.72
C GLY A 171 5.62 1.07 11.98
N LEU A 172 5.59 0.60 10.73
CA LEU A 172 4.36 0.54 9.94
C LEU A 172 3.36 -0.46 10.53
N LEU A 173 3.80 -1.64 10.94
CA LEU A 173 2.92 -2.60 11.62
C LEU A 173 2.41 -2.05 12.95
N ALA A 174 3.26 -1.36 13.72
CA ALA A 174 2.84 -0.73 14.96
C ALA A 174 1.72 0.31 14.72
N VAL A 175 1.89 1.19 13.74
CA VAL A 175 0.94 2.29 13.47
C VAL A 175 -0.34 1.84 12.75
N VAL A 176 -0.24 0.87 11.83
CA VAL A 176 -1.36 0.47 10.97
C VAL A 176 -2.13 -0.72 11.52
N VAL A 177 -1.48 -1.59 12.30
CA VAL A 177 -2.06 -2.88 12.72
C VAL A 177 -2.20 -2.99 14.24
N VAL A 178 -1.14 -2.72 14.99
CA VAL A 178 -1.08 -3.06 16.42
C VAL A 178 -1.69 -1.97 17.30
N PHE A 179 -1.27 -0.71 17.14
CA PHE A 179 -1.73 0.38 17.98
C PHE A 179 -3.18 0.81 17.74
N PRO A 180 -3.75 0.76 16.52
CA PRO A 180 -5.12 1.19 16.32
C PRO A 180 -6.15 0.54 17.25
N PRO A 181 -6.24 -0.80 17.40
CA PRO A 181 -7.19 -1.40 18.33
C PRO A 181 -6.88 -1.04 19.80
N MET A 182 -5.60 -0.87 20.16
CA MET A 182 -5.22 -0.48 21.53
C MET A 182 -5.63 0.95 21.85
N ILE A 183 -5.45 1.87 20.91
CA ILE A 183 -5.84 3.27 21.05
C ILE A 183 -7.36 3.39 21.04
N ALA A 184 -8.05 2.63 20.17
CA ALA A 184 -9.51 2.62 20.08
C ALA A 184 -10.18 2.17 21.39
N ALA A 185 -9.51 1.31 22.17
CA ALA A 185 -9.99 0.89 23.49
C ALA A 185 -9.96 1.99 24.55
N VAL A 186 -9.19 3.07 24.32
CA VAL A 186 -8.98 4.16 25.30
C VAL A 186 -9.51 5.50 24.79
N THR A 187 -9.53 5.71 23.47
CA THR A 187 -9.91 6.99 22.86
C THR A 187 -10.48 6.82 21.45
N GLU A 188 -11.45 7.65 21.10
CA GLU A 188 -12.02 7.70 19.75
C GLU A 188 -11.03 8.21 18.69
N HIS A 189 -9.92 8.82 19.11
CA HIS A 189 -8.94 9.42 18.20
C HIS A 189 -8.21 8.38 17.33
N ALA A 190 -8.29 7.09 17.68
CA ALA A 190 -7.80 6.00 16.83
C ALA A 190 -8.36 6.07 15.39
N ARG A 191 -9.59 6.60 15.22
CA ARG A 191 -10.24 6.72 13.91
C ARG A 191 -9.44 7.56 12.89
N TRP A 192 -8.54 8.42 13.36
CA TRP A 192 -7.71 9.28 12.51
C TRP A 192 -6.37 8.63 12.10
N LEU A 193 -6.07 7.44 12.60
CA LEU A 193 -4.88 6.68 12.19
C LEU A 193 -5.05 6.16 10.75
N PRO A 194 -3.96 6.00 9.99
CA PRO A 194 -4.04 5.69 8.56
C PRO A 194 -4.80 4.39 8.28
N GLY A 195 -4.59 3.34 9.08
CA GLY A 195 -5.29 2.06 8.94
C GLY A 195 -6.78 2.16 9.26
N GLU A 196 -7.15 2.90 10.30
CA GLU A 196 -8.55 3.07 10.70
C GLU A 196 -9.33 3.96 9.75
N ALA A 197 -8.77 5.14 9.44
CA ALA A 197 -9.37 6.09 8.54
C ALA A 197 -9.59 5.49 7.14
N GLY A 198 -8.57 4.82 6.61
CA GLY A 198 -8.68 4.13 5.33
C GLY A 198 -9.61 2.91 5.38
N GLY A 199 -9.66 2.20 6.50
CA GLY A 199 -10.49 1.00 6.67
C GLY A 199 -11.99 1.24 6.51
N VAL A 200 -12.45 2.47 6.76
CA VAL A 200 -13.86 2.88 6.53
C VAL A 200 -14.29 2.66 5.06
N LEU A 201 -13.36 2.63 4.11
CA LEU A 201 -13.67 2.42 2.69
C LEU A 201 -14.31 1.05 2.38
N TYR A 202 -14.10 0.03 3.21
CA TYR A 202 -14.56 -1.33 2.92
C TYR A 202 -15.34 -2.02 4.05
N ARG A 203 -15.31 -1.48 5.27
CA ARG A 203 -16.03 -2.04 6.42
C ARG A 203 -17.53 -2.02 6.19
N LEU A 204 -18.22 -3.04 6.73
CA LEU A 204 -19.68 -3.16 6.64
C LEU A 204 -20.37 -2.05 7.45
N GLN A 205 -19.87 -1.77 8.64
CA GLN A 205 -20.33 -0.67 9.49
C GLN A 205 -19.37 0.51 9.32
N ALA A 206 -19.82 1.55 8.62
CA ALA A 206 -19.09 2.81 8.56
C ALA A 206 -19.01 3.45 9.95
N ASP A 207 -17.90 4.12 10.26
CA ASP A 207 -17.77 4.92 11.48
C ASP A 207 -18.84 6.03 11.46
N ALA A 208 -19.48 6.28 12.60
CA ALA A 208 -20.58 7.24 12.70
C ALA A 208 -20.14 8.69 12.45
N VAL A 209 -18.84 8.98 12.58
CA VAL A 209 -18.23 10.30 12.46
C VAL A 209 -17.43 10.43 11.15
N LEU A 210 -16.70 9.38 10.75
CA LEU A 210 -15.94 9.32 9.50
C LEU A 210 -16.71 8.52 8.44
N GLY A 211 -17.28 9.22 7.45
CA GLY A 211 -17.78 8.57 6.24
C GLY A 211 -16.64 8.07 5.33
N PRO A 212 -16.93 7.18 4.35
CA PRO A 212 -15.92 6.58 3.48
C PRO A 212 -15.02 7.58 2.76
N VAL A 213 -15.60 8.65 2.21
CA VAL A 213 -14.85 9.72 1.52
C VAL A 213 -13.92 10.44 2.48
N ALA A 214 -14.39 10.80 3.67
CA ALA A 214 -13.60 11.50 4.68
C ALA A 214 -12.44 10.62 5.18
N GLY A 215 -12.70 9.33 5.42
CA GLY A 215 -11.66 8.35 5.79
C GLY A 215 -10.56 8.23 4.73
N GLY A 216 -10.95 8.12 3.45
CA GLY A 216 -10.02 8.13 2.33
C GLY A 216 -9.18 9.42 2.25
N LEU A 217 -9.79 10.58 2.46
CA LEU A 217 -9.09 11.87 2.48
C LEU A 217 -8.08 11.98 3.64
N VAL A 218 -8.41 11.45 4.81
CA VAL A 218 -7.49 11.41 5.96
C VAL A 218 -6.28 10.54 5.64
N LEU A 219 -6.47 9.36 5.04
CA LEU A 219 -5.36 8.52 4.59
C LEU A 219 -4.51 9.20 3.52
N LEU A 220 -5.13 9.90 2.57
CA LEU A 220 -4.40 10.73 1.60
C LEU A 220 -3.60 11.83 2.30
N GLY A 221 -4.14 12.46 3.34
CA GLY A 221 -3.42 13.41 4.18
C GLY A 221 -2.16 12.81 4.80
N TRP A 222 -2.25 11.60 5.36
CA TRP A 222 -1.09 10.85 5.86
C TRP A 222 -0.04 10.57 4.79
N ILE A 223 -0.47 10.19 3.58
CA ILE A 223 0.41 9.96 2.42
C ILE A 223 1.11 11.25 2.01
N LEU A 224 0.39 12.39 1.95
CA LEU A 224 0.96 13.69 1.61
C LEU A 224 1.99 14.14 2.64
N VAL A 225 1.71 13.96 3.94
CA VAL A 225 2.66 14.27 5.02
C VAL A 225 3.89 13.39 4.93
N ALA A 226 3.73 12.07 4.75
CA ALA A 226 4.85 11.14 4.58
C ALA A 226 5.70 11.49 3.35
N GLY A 227 5.05 11.84 2.23
CA GLY A 227 5.73 12.26 1.01
C GLY A 227 6.50 13.57 1.17
N LEU A 228 5.93 14.56 1.87
CA LEU A 228 6.63 15.81 2.17
C LEU A 228 7.85 15.56 3.07
N VAL A 229 7.70 14.74 4.11
CA VAL A 229 8.81 14.37 5.00
C VAL A 229 9.90 13.63 4.21
N ALA A 230 9.54 12.68 3.35
CA ALA A 230 10.48 11.97 2.49
C ALA A 230 11.26 12.93 1.58
N ALA A 231 10.57 13.87 0.93
CA ALA A 231 11.18 14.88 0.07
C ALA A 231 12.16 15.78 0.84
N VAL A 232 11.78 16.26 2.03
CA VAL A 232 12.63 17.09 2.89
C VAL A 232 13.87 16.33 3.35
N VAL A 233 13.71 15.07 3.77
CA VAL A 233 14.81 14.23 4.24
C VAL A 233 15.80 13.92 3.12
N MET A 234 15.33 13.64 1.91
CA MET A 234 16.18 13.47 0.72
C MET A 234 16.95 14.76 0.38
N HIS A 235 16.33 15.93 0.53
CA HIS A 235 17.01 17.18 0.25
C HIS A 235 18.12 17.50 1.26
N ARG A 236 17.87 17.26 2.56
CA ARG A 236 18.80 17.59 3.65
C ARG A 236 19.97 16.65 3.82
N ARG A 237 19.83 15.37 3.49
CA ARG A 237 20.86 14.34 3.77
C ARG A 237 21.89 14.18 2.66
N ASP A 238 21.55 14.62 1.45
CA ASP A 238 22.39 14.44 0.26
C ASP A 238 23.02 15.78 -0.19
N GLY A 239 22.98 16.82 0.65
CA GLY A 239 23.64 18.12 0.44
C GLY A 239 24.75 18.30 1.46
#